data_AF-A0AAX0WW24-F1
#
_entry.id   AF-A0AAX0WW24-F1
#
_cell.length_a   1.000
_cell.length_b   1.000
_cell.length_c   1.000
_cell.angle_alpha   90.00
_cell.angle_beta   90.00
_cell.angle_gamma   90.00
#
_symmetry.space_group_name_H-M   'P 1'
#
loop_
_entity.id
_entity.type
_entity.pdbx_description
1 polymer ?
#
loop_
_entity_poly.entity_id
_entity_poly.type
_entity_poly.pdbx_seq_one_letter_code
_entity_poly.pdbx_strand_id
1 'polypeptide(L)'
;MKKTRAFATLYSMRHIIAIFCSILGFYIIKQVTLLLYIKPYQPLDTLKLLQILWNSTSLFLQLIVLFNFFIKPLFIYFFVIFLFYYLKDKNA
;
A
#
# COMPACT_ATOMS: atom_id res chain seq x y z
N MET A 1 25.32 -21.06 9.30
CA MET A 1 25.90 -19.70 9.33
C MET A 1 25.55 -18.80 8.11
N LYS A 2 25.26 -19.35 6.92
CA LYS A 2 24.89 -18.53 5.72
C LYS A 2 23.50 -17.89 5.81
N LYS A 3 22.55 -18.58 6.46
CA LYS A 3 21.14 -18.18 6.60
C LYS A 3 20.96 -16.90 7.45
N THR A 4 21.77 -16.73 8.49
CA THR A 4 21.78 -15.55 9.36
C THR A 4 22.33 -14.31 8.67
N ARG A 5 23.33 -14.46 7.78
CA ARG A 5 23.85 -13.33 6.98
C ARG A 5 22.83 -12.81 5.97
N ALA A 6 22.19 -13.69 5.21
CA ALA A 6 21.17 -13.30 4.23
C ALA A 6 19.97 -12.60 4.89
N PHE A 7 19.50 -13.13 6.03
CA PHE A 7 18.42 -12.49 6.79
C PHE A 7 18.85 -11.14 7.38
N ALA A 8 20.08 -11.01 7.89
CA ALA A 8 20.59 -9.73 8.39
C ALA A 8 20.65 -8.65 7.31
N THR A 9 21.08 -8.99 6.09
CA THR A 9 21.07 -8.06 4.95
C THR A 9 19.65 -7.63 4.58
N LEU A 10 18.72 -8.58 4.45
CA LEU A 10 17.31 -8.28 4.15
C LEU A 10 16.65 -7.43 5.25
N TYR A 11 16.92 -7.73 6.52
CA TYR A 11 16.41 -6.99 7.66
C TYR A 11 16.95 -5.55 7.71
N SER A 12 18.20 -5.32 7.29
CA SER A 12 18.77 -3.98 7.14
C SER A 12 18.03 -3.17 6.07
N MET A 13 17.52 -3.84 5.03
CA MET A 13 16.77 -3.23 3.92
C MET A 13 15.25 -3.23 4.15
N ARG A 14 14.76 -3.59 5.35
CA ARG A 14 13.31 -3.76 5.61
C ARG A 14 12.46 -2.53 5.27
N HIS A 15 12.98 -1.32 5.51
CA HIS A 15 12.25 -0.08 5.20
C HIS A 15 12.17 0.16 3.70
N ILE A 16 13.23 -0.15 2.96
CA ILE A 16 13.25 -0.07 1.50
C ILE A 16 12.21 -1.04 0.93
N ILE A 17 12.21 -2.29 1.42
CA ILE A 17 11.24 -3.32 1.01
C ILE A 17 9.81 -2.88 1.35
N ALA A 18 9.57 -2.35 2.55
CA ALA A 18 8.26 -1.88 2.97
C ALA A 18 7.76 -0.70 2.11
N ILE A 19 8.65 0.23 1.73
CA ILE A 19 8.33 1.33 0.81
C ILE A 19 7.93 0.77 -0.56
N PHE A 20 8.72 -0.15 -1.13
CA PHE A 20 8.38 -0.76 -2.41
C PHE A 20 7.04 -1.51 -2.37
N CYS A 21 6.78 -2.28 -1.31
CA CYS A 21 5.50 -2.94 -1.11
C CYS A 21 4.33 -1.95 -0.99
N SER A 22 4.52 -0.84 -0.28
CA SER A 22 3.51 0.20 -0.12
C SER A 22 3.20 0.91 -1.45
N ILE A 23 4.23 1.22 -2.25
CA ILE A 23 4.07 1.81 -3.60
C ILE A 23 3.35 0.83 -4.54
N LEU A 24 3.74 -0.44 -4.55
CA LEU A 24 3.09 -1.46 -5.37
C LEU A 24 1.62 -1.65 -4.94
N GLY A 25 1.37 -1.71 -3.63
CA GLY A 25 0.03 -1.78 -3.06
C GLY A 25 -0.82 -0.58 -3.47
N PHE A 26 -0.27 0.62 -3.42
CA PHE A 26 -0.93 1.85 -3.88
C PHE A 26 -1.35 1.76 -5.35
N TYR A 27 -0.47 1.25 -6.22
CA TYR A 27 -0.79 1.07 -7.64
C TYR A 27 -1.93 0.08 -7.86
N ILE A 28 -1.90 -1.06 -7.17
CA ILE A 28 -2.98 -2.07 -7.23
C ILE A 28 -4.30 -1.48 -6.76
N ILE A 29 -4.28 -0.75 -5.63
CA ILE A 29 -5.47 -0.10 -5.07
C ILE A 29 -6.05 0.92 -6.05
N LYS A 30 -5.22 1.70 -6.73
CA LYS A 30 -5.66 2.62 -7.78
C LYS A 30 -6.42 1.87 -8.88
N GLN A 31 -5.84 0.80 -9.41
CA GLN A 31 -6.44 0.04 -10.51
C GLN A 31 -7.78 -0.58 -10.11
N VAL A 32 -7.84 -1.19 -8.92
CA VAL A 32 -9.09 -1.75 -8.38
C VAL A 32 -10.14 -0.66 -8.17
N THR A 33 -9.75 0.52 -7.66
CA THR A 33 -10.67 1.64 -7.46
C THR A 33 -11.23 2.16 -8.79
N LEU A 34 -10.40 2.27 -9.83
CA LEU A 34 -10.86 2.65 -11.17
C LEU A 34 -11.89 1.66 -11.73
N LEU A 35 -11.60 0.37 -11.62
CA LEU A 35 -12.46 -0.69 -12.13
C LEU A 35 -13.82 -0.76 -11.43
N LEU A 36 -13.86 -0.45 -10.13
CA LEU A 36 -15.08 -0.52 -9.34
C LEU A 36 -15.95 0.74 -9.42
N TYR A 37 -15.33 1.93 -9.42
CA TYR A 37 -16.07 3.18 -9.18
C TYR A 37 -16.17 4.13 -10.37
N ILE A 38 -15.35 3.95 -11.41
CA ILE A 38 -15.40 4.82 -12.61
C ILE A 38 -15.95 4.02 -13.79
N LYS A 39 -17.13 4.43 -14.29
CA LYS A 39 -17.75 3.91 -15.51
C LYS A 39 -18.12 5.05 -16.46
N PRO A 40 -17.82 4.96 -17.77
CA PRO A 40 -17.04 3.91 -18.43
C PRO A 40 -15.57 3.92 -17.98
N TYR A 41 -14.88 2.78 -18.09
CA TYR A 41 -13.49 2.67 -17.68
C TYR A 41 -12.63 3.63 -18.51
N GLN A 42 -11.97 4.56 -17.83
CA GLN A 42 -11.04 5.51 -18.44
C GLN A 42 -9.73 5.53 -17.64
N PRO A 43 -8.57 5.53 -18.32
CA PRO A 43 -7.30 5.67 -17.66
C PRO A 43 -7.22 7.08 -17.05
N LEU A 44 -7.34 7.15 -15.73
CA LEU A 44 -7.26 8.40 -14.97
C LEU A 44 -5.95 8.47 -14.20
N ASP A 45 -5.40 9.68 -14.15
CA ASP A 45 -4.32 10.02 -13.23
C ASP A 45 -4.81 9.90 -11.80
N THR A 46 -3.89 9.57 -10.89
CA THR A 46 -4.21 9.38 -9.47
C THR A 46 -4.83 10.63 -8.85
N LEU A 47 -4.29 11.81 -9.16
CA LEU A 47 -4.83 13.08 -8.65
C LEU A 47 -6.26 13.34 -9.16
N LYS A 48 -6.50 13.08 -10.44
CA LYS A 48 -7.85 13.25 -11.03
C LYS A 48 -8.84 12.27 -10.42
N LEU A 49 -8.44 11.01 -10.24
CA LEU A 49 -9.26 10.00 -9.57
C LEU A 49 -9.63 10.44 -8.14
N LEU A 50 -8.64 10.88 -7.37
CA LEU A 50 -8.86 11.38 -6.01
C LEU A 50 -9.80 12.59 -6.00
N GLN A 51 -9.60 13.56 -6.88
CA GLN A 51 -10.46 14.73 -7.00
C GLN A 51 -11.91 14.35 -7.34
N ILE A 52 -12.12 13.44 -8.29
CA ILE A 52 -13.46 12.99 -8.69
C ILE A 52 -14.17 12.30 -7.51
N LEU A 53 -13.48 11.39 -6.83
CA LEU A 53 -14.07 10.66 -5.70
C LEU A 53 -14.32 11.58 -4.50
N TRP A 54 -13.41 12.51 -4.23
CA TRP A 54 -13.52 13.46 -3.13
C TRP A 54 -14.62 14.50 -3.32
N ASN A 55 -14.73 15.03 -4.54
CA ASN A 55 -15.75 16.03 -4.90
C ASN A 55 -17.13 15.41 -5.17
N SER A 56 -17.26 14.08 -5.08
CA SER A 56 -18.56 13.44 -5.15
C SER A 56 -19.42 13.83 -3.94
N THR A 57 -20.74 13.87 -4.14
CA THR A 57 -21.71 14.14 -3.06
C THR A 57 -21.86 12.98 -2.07
N SER A 58 -21.18 11.85 -2.32
CA SER A 58 -21.29 10.64 -1.53
C SER A 58 -20.17 10.55 -0.49
N LEU A 59 -20.54 10.63 0.79
CA LEU A 59 -19.62 10.40 1.92
C LEU A 59 -18.93 9.03 1.83
N PHE A 60 -19.62 8.03 1.26
CA PHE A 60 -19.05 6.70 1.04
C PHE A 60 -17.82 6.74 0.11
N LEU A 61 -17.86 7.50 -0.98
CA LEU A 61 -16.74 7.62 -1.91
C LEU A 61 -15.57 8.43 -1.30
N GLN A 62 -15.87 9.43 -0.48
CA GLN A 62 -14.85 10.17 0.29
C GLN A 62 -14.15 9.27 1.31
N LEU A 63 -14.90 8.42 2.02
CA LEU A 63 -14.34 7.42 2.93
C LEU A 63 -13.48 6.40 2.17
N ILE A 64 -13.92 5.95 0.99
CA ILE A 64 -13.12 5.08 0.13
C ILE A 64 -11.78 5.75 -0.19
N VAL A 65 -11.75 7.04 -0.51
CA VAL A 65 -10.50 7.76 -0.75
C VAL A 65 -9.56 7.66 0.46
N LEU A 66 -10.05 8.00 1.65
CA LEU A 66 -9.26 7.99 2.88
C LEU A 66 -8.71 6.58 3.19
N PHE A 67 -9.59 5.57 3.20
CA PHE A 67 -9.21 4.21 3.57
C PHE A 67 -8.33 3.55 2.51
N ASN A 68 -8.64 3.73 1.22
CA ASN A 68 -7.90 3.07 0.16
C ASN A 68 -6.55 3.74 -0.13
N PHE A 69 -6.48 5.07 -0.22
CA PHE A 69 -5.26 5.74 -0.68
C PHE A 69 -4.33 6.20 0.45
N PHE A 70 -4.81 6.24 1.70
CA PHE A 70 -3.98 6.58 2.85
C PHE A 70 -3.81 5.40 3.81
N ILE A 71 -4.91 4.88 4.36
CA ILE A 71 -4.83 3.87 5.42
C ILE A 71 -4.25 2.55 4.91
N LYS A 72 -4.68 2.04 3.75
CA LYS A 72 -4.17 0.76 3.21
C LYS A 72 -2.67 0.80 2.88
N PRO A 73 -2.12 1.81 2.17
CA PRO A 73 -0.67 1.89 1.92
C PRO A 73 0.16 2.00 3.18
N LEU A 74 -0.32 2.76 4.17
CA LEU A 74 0.31 2.84 5.50
C LEU A 74 0.27 1.48 6.19
N PHE A 75 -0.89 0.82 6.17
CA PHE A 75 -1.04 -0.52 6.73
C PHE A 75 -0.07 -1.52 6.09
N ILE A 76 0.07 -1.51 4.76
CA ILE A 76 1.02 -2.38 4.05
C ILE A 76 2.46 -2.12 4.52
N TYR A 77 2.86 -0.85 4.63
CA TYR A 77 4.19 -0.48 5.12
C TYR A 77 4.43 -1.03 6.54
N PHE A 78 3.54 -0.72 7.48
CA PHE A 78 3.68 -1.17 8.87
C PHE A 78 3.60 -2.69 9.01
N PHE A 79 2.76 -3.35 8.22
CA PHE A 79 2.63 -4.80 8.22
C PHE A 79 3.92 -5.49 7.76
N VAL A 80 4.56 -5.00 6.69
CA VAL A 80 5.84 -5.52 6.23
C VAL A 80 6.92 -5.32 7.30
N ILE A 81 6.98 -4.14 7.91
CA ILE A 81 7.91 -3.86 9.00
C ILE A 81 7.67 -4.79 10.20
N PHE A 82 6.42 -4.97 10.60
CA PHE A 82 6.02 -5.88 11.67
C PHE A 82 6.44 -7.32 11.38
N LEU A 83 6.24 -7.80 10.14
CA LEU A 83 6.71 -9.12 9.71
C LEU A 83 8.22 -9.26 9.86
N PHE A 84 9.01 -8.26 9.46
CA PHE A 84 10.46 -8.29 9.65
C PHE A 84 10.87 -8.35 11.12
N TYR A 85 10.19 -7.60 12.00
CA TYR A 85 10.42 -7.66 13.44
C TYR A 85 10.06 -9.03 14.01
N TYR A 86 8.88 -9.55 13.69
CA TYR A 86 8.42 -10.87 14.14
C TYR A 86 9.35 -12.00 13.68
N LEU A 87 9.81 -11.95 12.43
CA LEU A 87 10.76 -12.93 11.90
C LEU A 87 12.14 -12.78 12.52
N LYS A 88 12.56 -11.58 12.93
CA LYS A 88 13.81 -11.39 13.64
C LYS A 88 13.75 -12.01 15.03
N ASP A 89 12.67 -11.78 15.76
CA ASP A 89 12.44 -12.33 17.10
C ASP A 89 12.49 -13.87 17.09
N LYS A 90 11.84 -14.49 16.09
CA LYS A 90 11.87 -15.96 15.93
C LYS A 90 13.21 -16.55 15.46
N ASN A 91 14.09 -15.76 14.87
CA ASN A 91 15.38 -16.20 14.35
C ASN A 91 16.57 -15.72 15.21
N ALA A 92 16.30 -15.04 16.33
CA ALA A 92 17.28 -14.66 17.35
C ALA A 92 17.52 -15.83 18.31
#